data_AF-M1W0R3-F1
#
_entry.id   AF-M1W0R3-F1
#
_cell.length_a   1.000
_cell.length_b   1.000
_cell.length_c   1.000
_cell.angle_alpha   90.00
_cell.angle_beta   90.00
_cell.angle_gamma   90.00
#
_symmetry.space_group_name_H-M   'P 1'
#
loop_
_entity.id
_entity.type
_entity.pdbx_description
1 polymer ?
#
loop_
_entity_poly.entity_id
_entity_poly.type
_entity_poly.pdbx_seq_one_letter_code
_entity_poly.pdbx_strand_id
1 'polypeptide(L)'
;MDNGSDYDQFHGHPSERLLLESRVQQFNASEWINRHGTWGVGVPTRRPLCAMETAKFHNPYAGVTYAWQLTETLSEFLSRLPPATTDQSEDVPWIFICNPFVAREDKTTVVDAYMKGNEDEAPPEAGRQLSFVVEGAKERLTLLSELIQRVKTSGKAGAFIARELSQERRHAASDILHLAHAGQVRTGKASKVWMLFCSPAMVNELWELVARATANNELGIAAKVAPRSELDDSTRDRLICIYTSDFMDKADVARVLQRMKELKIAGTGRRKIYYKPDIFTYAGIAGGNPWELAASIYNSNEF
;
A
#
# COMPACT_ATOMS: atom_id res chain seq x y z
N MET A 1 -7.84 -11.36 84.88
CA MET A 1 -8.00 -11.56 83.42
C MET A 1 -7.42 -10.32 82.79
N ASP A 2 -6.19 -10.48 82.31
CA ASP A 2 -5.35 -9.44 81.72
C ASP A 2 -5.66 -9.42 80.22
N ASN A 3 -6.03 -8.26 79.68
CA ASN A 3 -6.57 -8.14 78.32
C ASN A 3 -5.80 -7.09 77.51
N GLY A 4 -4.47 -7.13 77.60
CA GLY A 4 -3.57 -6.24 76.86
C GLY A 4 -2.37 -6.97 76.29
N SER A 5 -2.53 -7.82 75.26
CA SER A 5 -1.35 -8.40 74.58
C SER A 5 -1.64 -9.05 73.22
N ASP A 6 -2.07 -8.28 72.21
CA ASP A 6 -1.95 -8.82 70.83
C ASP A 6 -1.77 -7.70 69.79
N TYR A 7 -2.44 -6.56 69.96
CA TYR A 7 -2.31 -5.42 69.06
C TYR A 7 -0.95 -4.72 69.14
N ASP A 8 -0.30 -4.68 70.30
CA ASP A 8 1.02 -4.03 70.46
C ASP A 8 2.19 -4.94 70.05
N GLN A 9 2.00 -6.27 70.07
CA GLN A 9 3.06 -7.22 69.72
C GLN A 9 3.34 -7.27 68.22
N PHE A 10 2.31 -7.09 67.38
CA PHE A 10 2.47 -7.10 65.92
C PHE A 10 3.02 -5.79 65.36
N HIS A 11 2.82 -4.70 66.10
CA HIS A 11 2.82 -3.36 65.56
C HIS A 11 3.89 -2.45 66.17
N GLY A 12 4.52 -2.90 67.25
CA GLY A 12 5.58 -2.18 67.96
C GLY A 12 5.02 -1.12 68.91
N HIS A 13 5.79 -0.79 69.94
CA HIS A 13 5.33 0.17 70.95
C HIS A 13 5.04 1.55 70.31
N PRO A 14 4.02 2.28 70.78
CA PRO A 14 3.63 3.58 70.21
C PRO A 14 4.78 4.59 70.10
N SER A 15 5.73 4.56 71.04
CA SER A 15 6.94 5.40 71.03
C SER A 15 7.89 5.06 69.88
N GLU A 16 8.07 3.77 69.55
CA GLU A 16 8.92 3.34 68.43
C GLU A 16 8.30 3.71 67.09
N ARG A 17 6.97 3.60 66.97
CA ARG A 17 6.22 4.01 65.79
C ARG A 17 6.41 5.48 65.48
N LEU A 18 6.21 6.35 66.47
CA LEU A 18 6.38 7.79 66.32
C LEU A 18 7.83 8.16 65.93
N LEU A 19 8.81 7.45 66.49
CA LEU A 19 10.22 7.63 66.13
C LEU A 19 10.48 7.23 64.67
N LEU A 20 9.97 6.08 64.24
CA LEU A 20 10.14 5.59 62.88
C LEU A 20 9.41 6.48 61.86
N GLU A 21 8.19 6.92 62.16
CA GLU A 21 7.43 7.85 61.33
C GLU A 21 8.16 9.19 61.19
N SER A 22 8.72 9.73 62.28
CA SER A 22 9.54 10.94 62.25
C SER A 22 10.79 10.77 61.38
N ARG A 23 11.46 9.62 61.47
CA ARG A 23 12.63 9.31 60.62
C ARG A 23 12.26 9.18 59.14
N VAL A 24 11.11 8.59 58.82
CA VAL A 24 10.63 8.50 57.43
C VAL A 24 10.30 9.88 56.87
N GLN A 25 9.65 10.74 57.65
CA GLN A 25 9.33 12.11 57.22
C GLN A 25 10.58 12.96 56.96
N GLN A 26 11.66 12.72 57.71
CA GLN A 26 12.93 13.44 57.55
C GLN A 26 13.86 12.79 56.51
N PHE A 27 13.53 11.61 55.99
CA PHE A 27 14.39 10.90 55.05
C PHE A 27 14.32 11.51 53.64
N ASN A 28 15.41 12.13 53.21
CA ASN A 28 15.57 12.60 51.84
C ASN A 28 16.15 11.50 50.96
N ALA A 29 15.28 10.78 50.24
CA ALA A 29 15.68 9.71 49.33
C ALA A 29 16.67 10.18 48.26
N SER A 30 16.50 11.38 47.72
CA SER A 30 17.35 11.94 46.66
C SER A 30 18.77 12.18 47.14
N GLU A 31 18.92 12.72 48.36
CA GLU A 31 20.21 12.97 48.98
C GLU A 31 20.91 11.66 49.37
N TRP A 32 20.16 10.69 49.88
CA TRP A 32 20.69 9.36 50.21
C TRP A 32 21.23 8.64 48.97
N ILE A 33 20.49 8.67 47.85
CA ILE A 33 20.91 8.09 46.56
C ILE A 33 22.19 8.76 46.05
N ASN A 34 22.29 10.09 46.13
CA ASN A 34 23.47 10.83 45.71
C ASN A 34 24.71 10.50 46.56
N ARG A 35 24.55 10.26 47.87
CA ARG A 35 25.67 9.89 48.75
C ARG A 35 26.13 8.44 48.59
N HIS A 36 25.24 7.51 48.25
CA HIS A 36 25.54 6.07 48.24
C HIS A 36 25.78 5.49 46.83
N GLY A 37 25.74 6.32 45.78
CA GLY A 37 26.18 5.93 44.44
C GLY A 37 25.33 4.84 43.76
N THR A 38 24.10 4.60 44.23
CA THR A 38 23.20 3.58 43.69
C THR A 38 22.43 4.08 42.47
N TRP A 39 23.13 4.58 41.44
CA TRP A 39 22.56 4.75 40.11
C TRP A 39 22.76 3.45 39.33
N GLY A 40 21.80 2.52 39.41
CA GLY A 40 21.95 1.26 38.67
C GLY A 40 20.85 0.22 38.73
N VAL A 41 19.78 0.38 39.51
CA VAL A 41 18.70 -0.60 39.54
C VAL A 41 17.34 0.06 39.33
N GLY A 42 16.90 0.06 38.07
CA GLY A 42 15.47 -0.06 37.74
C GLY A 42 14.55 1.13 37.99
N VAL A 43 14.97 2.38 37.76
CA VAL A 43 14.00 3.45 37.53
C VAL A 43 13.53 3.33 36.07
N PRO A 44 12.23 3.13 35.79
CA PRO A 44 11.72 3.27 34.44
C PRO A 44 11.85 4.75 34.07
N THR A 45 12.99 5.12 33.46
CA THR A 45 13.07 6.38 32.73
C THR A 45 12.00 6.30 31.66
N ARG A 46 10.96 7.14 31.76
CA ARG A 46 10.20 7.52 30.58
C ARG A 46 11.27 7.91 29.57
N ARG A 47 11.42 7.12 28.49
CA ARG A 47 12.08 7.61 27.29
C ARG A 47 11.48 9.00 27.10
N PRO A 48 12.29 10.06 26.92
CA PRO A 48 11.74 11.26 26.31
C PRO A 48 10.98 10.71 25.10
N LEU A 49 9.70 11.06 24.98
CA LEU A 49 9.07 10.97 23.69
C LEU A 49 10.04 11.76 22.81
N CYS A 50 10.91 11.05 22.08
CA CYS A 50 11.42 11.54 20.82
C CYS A 50 10.16 12.10 20.22
N ALA A 51 10.13 13.42 20.00
CA ALA A 51 8.97 14.06 19.43
C ALA A 51 8.67 13.24 18.18
N MET A 52 7.73 12.31 18.30
CA MET A 52 7.11 11.70 17.15
C MET A 52 6.53 12.95 16.54
N GLU A 53 7.13 13.42 15.45
CA GLU A 53 6.39 14.25 14.51
C GLU A 53 5.00 13.63 14.50
N THR A 54 4.01 14.35 15.04
CA THR A 54 2.65 13.84 15.18
C THR A 54 2.32 13.28 13.82
N ALA A 55 2.24 11.95 13.70
CA ALA A 55 2.28 11.29 12.40
C ALA A 55 1.20 11.94 11.56
N LYS A 56 1.60 12.77 10.60
CA LYS A 56 0.66 13.56 9.83
C LYS A 56 -0.05 12.57 8.94
N PHE A 57 -1.25 12.18 9.32
CA PHE A 57 -2.02 11.27 8.48
C PHE A 57 -2.40 11.99 7.19
N HIS A 58 -2.18 11.30 6.08
CA HIS A 58 -2.48 11.78 4.74
C HIS A 58 -3.77 11.11 4.24
N ASN A 59 -4.68 11.90 3.68
CA ASN A 59 -5.87 11.38 3.02
C ASN A 59 -5.99 12.00 1.62
N PRO A 60 -5.25 11.49 0.64
CA PRO A 60 -5.34 11.99 -0.73
C PRO A 60 -6.73 11.80 -1.37
N TYR A 61 -7.60 10.98 -0.76
CA TYR A 61 -8.99 10.77 -1.18
C TYR A 61 -10.00 11.55 -0.33
N ALA A 62 -9.56 12.60 0.38
CA ALA A 62 -10.44 13.43 1.19
C ALA A 62 -11.62 13.96 0.37
N GLY A 63 -12.84 13.71 0.84
CA GLY A 63 -14.09 14.15 0.19
C GLY A 63 -14.56 13.27 -0.97
N VAL A 64 -13.80 12.23 -1.37
CA VAL A 64 -14.22 11.26 -2.38
C VAL A 64 -15.19 10.26 -1.73
N THR A 65 -16.47 10.34 -2.09
CA THR A 65 -17.56 9.57 -1.46
C THR A 65 -17.38 8.05 -1.56
N TYR A 66 -16.74 7.57 -2.63
CA TYR A 66 -16.44 6.16 -2.87
C TYR A 66 -15.06 5.72 -2.33
N ALA A 67 -14.44 6.49 -1.45
CA ALA A 67 -13.18 6.15 -0.81
C ALA A 67 -13.29 6.16 0.72
N TRP A 68 -12.36 5.48 1.40
CA TRP A 68 -12.21 5.56 2.85
C TRP A 68 -11.82 6.97 3.29
N GLN A 69 -12.53 7.48 4.30
CA GLN A 69 -12.24 8.78 4.91
C GLN A 69 -11.62 8.62 6.29
N LEU A 70 -10.67 9.49 6.66
CA LEU A 70 -10.12 9.49 8.03
C LEU A 70 -11.15 9.90 9.10
N THR A 71 -12.30 10.42 8.69
CA THR A 71 -13.42 10.77 9.58
C THR A 71 -14.31 9.60 9.94
N GLU A 72 -14.12 8.43 9.33
CA GLU A 72 -14.84 7.19 9.65
C GLU A 72 -13.87 6.08 10.06
N THR A 73 -14.36 5.17 10.90
CA THR A 73 -13.63 3.94 11.20
C THR A 73 -13.59 3.03 9.97
N LEU A 74 -12.60 2.14 9.94
CA LEU A 74 -12.49 1.17 8.85
C LEU A 74 -13.71 0.23 8.77
N SER A 75 -14.34 -0.07 9.91
CA SER A 75 -15.56 -0.90 9.94
C SER A 75 -16.77 -0.18 9.33
N GLU A 76 -16.91 1.11 9.59
CA GLU A 76 -17.96 1.94 8.98
C GLU A 76 -17.74 2.02 7.47
N PHE A 77 -16.50 2.25 7.02
CA PHE A 77 -16.16 2.25 5.60
C PHE A 77 -16.54 0.94 4.88
N LEU A 78 -16.14 -0.20 5.45
CA LEU A 78 -16.42 -1.53 4.87
C LEU A 78 -17.92 -1.85 4.85
N SER A 79 -18.68 -1.31 5.82
CA SER A 79 -20.14 -1.45 5.88
C SER A 79 -20.86 -0.50 4.92
N ARG A 80 -20.28 0.68 4.68
CA ARG A 80 -20.80 1.72 3.79
C ARG A 80 -20.58 1.38 2.31
N LEU A 81 -19.45 0.77 1.98
CA LEU A 81 -19.06 0.40 0.60
C LEU A 81 -18.61 -1.07 0.48
N PRO A 82 -19.50 -2.05 0.76
CA PRO A 82 -19.24 -3.46 0.50
C PRO A 82 -19.18 -3.73 -1.01
N PRO A 83 -18.05 -4.20 -1.58
CA PRO A 83 -17.91 -4.36 -3.04
C PRO A 83 -18.90 -5.34 -3.67
N ALA A 84 -19.38 -6.32 -2.91
CA ALA A 84 -20.36 -7.30 -3.41
C ALA A 84 -21.75 -6.71 -3.68
N THR A 85 -22.13 -5.61 -3.01
CA THR A 85 -23.48 -5.02 -3.10
C THR A 85 -23.48 -3.56 -3.48
N THR A 86 -22.32 -2.91 -3.55
CA THR A 86 -22.19 -1.55 -4.08
C THR A 86 -22.21 -1.60 -5.60
N ASP A 87 -23.15 -0.93 -6.24
CA ASP A 87 -23.28 -0.93 -7.71
C ASP A 87 -22.28 0.03 -8.37
N GLN A 88 -21.69 -0.43 -9.48
CA GLN A 88 -20.79 0.38 -10.28
C GLN A 88 -21.60 1.41 -11.07
N SER A 89 -21.21 2.67 -10.96
CA SER A 89 -21.83 3.79 -11.66
C SER A 89 -20.77 4.84 -12.00
N GLU A 90 -21.15 5.91 -12.71
CA GLU A 90 -20.26 7.06 -12.93
C GLU A 90 -19.85 7.72 -11.60
N ASP A 91 -20.74 7.71 -10.61
CA ASP A 91 -20.48 8.26 -9.27
C ASP A 91 -19.67 7.32 -8.37
N VAL A 92 -19.67 6.02 -8.65
CA VAL A 92 -18.94 4.99 -7.90
C VAL A 92 -18.23 4.06 -8.90
N PRO A 93 -17.19 4.53 -9.59
CA PRO A 93 -16.50 3.71 -10.58
C PRO A 93 -15.65 2.63 -9.90
N TRP A 94 -15.10 2.94 -8.72
CA TRP A 94 -14.26 2.08 -7.87
C TRP A 94 -14.45 2.41 -6.40
N ILE A 95 -14.07 1.47 -5.53
CA ILE A 95 -13.95 1.72 -4.09
C ILE A 95 -12.47 1.82 -3.73
N PHE A 96 -12.05 2.91 -3.08
CA PHE A 96 -10.64 3.17 -2.75
C PHE A 96 -10.34 3.16 -1.26
N ILE A 97 -9.10 2.80 -0.93
CA ILE A 97 -8.49 3.03 0.37
C ILE A 97 -7.05 3.49 0.20
N CYS A 98 -6.61 4.45 1.02
CA CYS A 98 -5.22 4.89 1.06
C CYS A 98 -4.49 4.33 2.29
N ASN A 99 -3.17 4.27 2.18
CA ASN A 99 -2.29 4.14 3.33
C ASN A 99 -2.02 5.55 3.90
N PRO A 100 -2.48 5.86 5.12
CA PRO A 100 -2.45 7.22 5.64
C PRO A 100 -1.06 7.66 6.12
N PHE A 101 -0.07 6.76 6.12
CA PHE A 101 1.29 7.05 6.55
C PHE A 101 2.20 7.49 5.39
N VAL A 102 1.70 7.48 4.16
CA VAL A 102 2.47 7.84 2.96
C VAL A 102 1.95 9.17 2.41
N ALA A 103 2.82 10.18 2.41
CA ALA A 103 2.50 11.50 1.85
C ALA A 103 2.22 11.41 0.34
N ARG A 104 1.11 12.02 -0.09
CA ARG A 104 0.64 12.07 -1.48
C ARG A 104 -0.05 13.38 -1.78
N GLU A 105 -0.10 13.76 -3.06
CA GLU A 105 -0.90 14.90 -3.51
C GLU A 105 -2.39 14.58 -3.45
N ASP A 106 -3.20 15.59 -3.13
CA ASP A 106 -4.65 15.43 -3.06
C ASP A 106 -5.23 15.21 -4.47
N LYS A 107 -6.16 14.26 -4.59
CA LYS A 107 -6.80 13.91 -5.88
C LYS A 107 -7.51 15.11 -6.53
N THR A 108 -7.96 16.08 -5.72
CA THR A 108 -8.71 17.27 -6.16
C THR A 108 -7.83 18.40 -6.73
N THR A 109 -6.54 18.45 -6.37
CA THR A 109 -5.62 19.51 -6.81
C THR A 109 -4.94 19.25 -8.16
N VAL A 110 -5.08 18.05 -8.72
CA VAL A 110 -4.32 17.64 -9.90
C VAL A 110 -5.08 18.00 -11.18
N VAL A 111 -4.64 19.07 -11.82
CA VAL A 111 -5.24 19.68 -13.03
C VAL A 111 -5.04 18.85 -14.31
N ASP A 112 -4.22 17.79 -14.29
CA ASP A 112 -4.00 16.86 -15.40
C ASP A 112 -5.11 15.77 -15.50
N ALA A 113 -6.36 16.22 -15.49
CA ALA A 113 -7.56 15.37 -15.50
C ALA A 113 -7.96 14.87 -16.90
N TYR A 114 -7.36 15.35 -17.99
CA TYR A 114 -7.87 15.11 -19.35
C TYR A 114 -7.21 13.94 -20.09
N MET A 115 -7.13 12.76 -19.45
CA MET A 115 -6.98 11.51 -20.21
C MET A 115 -8.09 10.55 -19.80
N LYS A 116 -9.01 10.26 -20.74
CA LYS A 116 -10.09 9.29 -20.57
C LYS A 116 -9.50 7.95 -20.09
N GLY A 117 -9.94 7.45 -18.93
CA GLY A 117 -9.40 6.25 -18.27
C GLY A 117 -8.41 6.49 -17.12
N ASN A 118 -8.17 7.74 -16.73
CA ASN A 118 -7.25 8.17 -15.65
C ASN A 118 -7.97 8.40 -14.30
N GLU A 119 -9.30 8.37 -14.26
CA GLU A 119 -10.11 8.86 -13.12
C GLU A 119 -10.01 7.97 -11.88
N ASP A 120 -9.50 6.76 -12.07
CA ASP A 120 -9.66 5.63 -11.16
C ASP A 120 -8.34 5.08 -10.59
N GLU A 121 -7.26 5.86 -10.62
CA GLU A 121 -5.95 5.38 -10.17
C GLU A 121 -5.48 5.99 -8.84
N ALA A 122 -4.38 5.48 -8.30
CA ALA A 122 -3.79 5.95 -7.04
C ALA A 122 -3.38 7.44 -7.10
N PRO A 123 -3.15 8.12 -5.97
CA PRO A 123 -2.86 9.55 -5.94
C PRO A 123 -1.43 9.84 -6.43
N PRO A 124 -1.21 10.83 -7.32
CA PRO A 124 0.10 11.13 -7.91
C PRO A 124 1.17 11.58 -6.92
N GLU A 125 2.42 11.51 -7.36
CA GLU A 125 3.58 12.16 -6.74
C GLU A 125 3.89 13.50 -7.42
N ALA A 126 4.41 14.43 -6.63
CA ALA A 126 4.78 15.76 -7.08
C ALA A 126 5.88 15.72 -8.16
N GLY A 127 5.73 16.55 -9.20
CA GLY A 127 6.70 16.68 -10.29
C GLY A 127 6.54 15.66 -11.43
N ARG A 128 5.50 14.83 -11.39
CA ARG A 128 5.19 13.84 -12.45
C ARG A 128 4.99 14.47 -13.83
N GLN A 129 5.61 13.88 -14.85
CA GLN A 129 5.48 14.30 -16.25
C GLN A 129 4.67 13.28 -17.07
N LEU A 130 3.39 13.08 -16.72
CA LEU A 130 2.59 12.00 -17.30
C LEU A 130 2.43 12.13 -18.82
N SER A 131 2.00 13.31 -19.29
CA SER A 131 1.70 13.55 -20.70
C SER A 131 2.89 13.21 -21.60
N PHE A 132 4.07 13.73 -21.24
CA PHE A 132 5.33 13.48 -21.93
C PHE A 132 5.70 11.99 -21.95
N VAL A 133 5.58 11.30 -20.81
CA VAL A 133 5.89 9.87 -20.73
C VAL A 133 4.94 9.03 -21.58
N VAL A 134 3.64 9.36 -21.59
CA VAL A 134 2.66 8.65 -22.41
C VAL A 134 2.88 8.87 -23.90
N GLU A 135 3.20 10.11 -24.29
CA GLU A 135 3.57 10.45 -25.67
C GLU A 135 4.81 9.67 -26.12
N GLY A 136 5.91 9.73 -25.35
CA GLY A 136 7.13 8.99 -25.68
C GLY A 136 6.93 7.46 -25.68
N ALA A 137 6.05 6.94 -24.82
CA ALA A 137 5.70 5.52 -24.87
C ALA A 137 4.95 5.15 -26.16
N LYS A 138 4.02 5.98 -26.62
CA LYS A 138 3.30 5.79 -27.89
C LYS A 138 4.23 5.90 -29.10
N GLU A 139 5.16 6.84 -29.09
CA GLU A 139 6.19 6.94 -30.13
C GLU A 139 7.07 5.68 -30.18
N ARG A 140 7.52 5.20 -29.00
CA ARG A 140 8.32 3.97 -28.92
C ARG A 140 7.58 2.74 -29.48
N LEU A 141 6.28 2.65 -29.22
CA LEU A 141 5.41 1.61 -29.76
C LEU A 141 5.17 1.76 -31.27
N THR A 142 5.11 2.99 -31.78
CA THR A 142 5.01 3.27 -33.22
C THR A 142 6.27 2.78 -33.95
N LEU A 143 7.46 3.09 -33.42
CA LEU A 143 8.73 2.57 -33.95
C LEU A 143 8.77 1.03 -33.94
N LEU A 144 8.24 0.42 -32.87
CA LEU A 144 8.14 -1.05 -32.79
C LEU A 144 7.20 -1.61 -33.86
N SER A 145 6.05 -0.99 -34.10
CA SER A 145 5.12 -1.38 -35.17
C SER A 145 5.80 -1.38 -36.55
N GLU A 146 6.49 -0.29 -36.87
CA GLU A 146 7.21 -0.13 -38.14
C GLU A 146 8.31 -1.17 -38.31
N LEU A 147 9.05 -1.48 -37.23
CA LEU A 147 10.07 -2.51 -37.25
C LEU A 147 9.45 -3.90 -37.44
N ILE A 148 8.36 -4.22 -36.73
CA ILE A 148 7.64 -5.49 -36.88
C ILE A 148 7.23 -5.70 -38.35
N GLN A 149 6.67 -4.67 -39.00
CA GLN A 149 6.26 -4.73 -40.39
C GLN A 149 7.45 -4.94 -41.34
N ARG A 150 8.53 -4.17 -41.16
CA ARG A 150 9.75 -4.29 -41.98
C ARG A 150 10.41 -5.66 -41.84
N VAL A 151 10.53 -6.19 -40.63
CA VAL A 151 11.17 -7.49 -40.39
C VAL A 151 10.31 -8.61 -40.97
N LYS A 152 8.97 -8.57 -40.81
CA LYS A 152 8.07 -9.57 -41.39
C LYS A 152 8.07 -9.60 -42.93
N THR A 153 8.33 -8.46 -43.57
CA THR A 153 8.37 -8.34 -45.04
C THR A 153 9.77 -8.53 -45.64
N SER A 154 10.80 -8.70 -44.81
CA SER A 154 12.21 -8.73 -45.24
C SER A 154 12.66 -9.99 -46.00
N GLY A 155 11.82 -11.03 -46.10
CA GLY A 155 12.18 -12.32 -46.72
C GLY A 155 13.24 -13.13 -45.94
N LYS A 156 13.62 -12.68 -44.74
CA LYS A 156 14.59 -13.37 -43.88
C LYS A 156 14.00 -14.66 -43.28
N ALA A 157 14.88 -15.57 -42.85
CA ALA A 157 14.49 -16.82 -42.21
C ALA A 157 13.63 -16.58 -40.95
N GLY A 158 12.59 -17.40 -40.75
CA GLY A 158 11.63 -17.23 -39.64
C GLY A 158 12.29 -17.24 -38.25
N ALA A 159 13.32 -18.04 -38.04
CA ALA A 159 14.06 -18.07 -36.77
C ALA A 159 14.79 -16.74 -36.48
N PHE A 160 15.35 -16.11 -37.52
CA PHE A 160 15.96 -14.78 -37.41
C PHE A 160 14.90 -13.74 -37.04
N ILE A 161 13.75 -13.76 -37.73
CA ILE A 161 12.62 -12.85 -37.47
C ILE A 161 12.15 -12.99 -36.02
N ALA A 162 11.89 -14.21 -35.55
CA ALA A 162 11.40 -14.45 -34.20
C ALA A 162 12.37 -13.94 -33.12
N ARG A 163 13.68 -14.16 -33.31
CA ARG A 163 14.72 -13.66 -32.39
C ARG A 163 14.77 -12.13 -32.35
N GLU A 164 14.78 -11.49 -33.53
CA GLU A 164 14.83 -10.04 -33.66
C GLU A 164 13.61 -9.39 -33.00
N LEU A 165 12.40 -9.90 -33.29
CA LEU A 165 11.17 -9.37 -32.70
C LEU A 165 11.13 -9.57 -31.18
N SER A 166 11.59 -10.71 -30.67
CA SER A 166 11.65 -10.94 -29.22
C SER A 166 12.59 -9.94 -28.53
N GLN A 167 13.74 -9.64 -29.14
CA GLN A 167 14.69 -8.67 -28.63
C GLN A 167 14.11 -7.25 -28.63
N GLU A 168 13.54 -6.82 -29.74
CA GLU A 168 12.99 -5.47 -29.88
C GLU A 168 11.75 -5.22 -29.02
N ARG A 169 10.94 -6.26 -28.80
CA ARG A 169 9.84 -6.21 -27.82
C ARG A 169 10.35 -6.00 -26.40
N ARG A 170 11.40 -6.73 -25.99
CA ARG A 170 12.02 -6.55 -24.67
C ARG A 170 12.64 -5.17 -24.51
N HIS A 171 13.33 -4.67 -25.52
CA HIS A 171 13.88 -3.31 -25.51
C HIS A 171 12.77 -2.26 -25.40
N ALA A 172 11.72 -2.34 -26.23
CA ALA A 172 10.61 -1.40 -26.18
C ALA A 172 9.92 -1.36 -24.80
N ALA A 173 9.66 -2.52 -24.20
CA ALA A 173 9.13 -2.59 -22.84
C ALA A 173 10.08 -1.93 -21.83
N SER A 174 11.38 -2.20 -21.93
CA SER A 174 12.40 -1.61 -21.06
C SER A 174 12.48 -0.09 -21.23
N ASP A 175 12.47 0.42 -22.46
CA ASP A 175 12.55 1.84 -22.77
C ASP A 175 11.34 2.60 -22.19
N ILE A 176 10.13 2.05 -22.35
CA ILE A 176 8.90 2.61 -21.80
C ILE A 176 8.96 2.66 -20.26
N LEU A 177 9.47 1.60 -19.63
CA LEU A 177 9.64 1.54 -18.18
C LEU A 177 10.70 2.54 -17.67
N HIS A 178 11.83 2.67 -18.36
CA HIS A 178 12.86 3.65 -18.02
C HIS A 178 12.36 5.09 -18.21
N LEU A 179 11.63 5.36 -19.29
CA LEU A 179 11.00 6.67 -19.53
C LEU A 179 10.01 7.02 -18.42
N ALA A 180 9.16 6.06 -18.03
CA ALA A 180 8.24 6.25 -16.91
C ALA A 180 8.97 6.54 -15.60
N HIS A 181 10.05 5.80 -15.32
CA HIS A 181 10.85 6.06 -14.13
C HIS A 181 11.55 7.43 -14.18
N ALA A 182 12.06 7.86 -15.35
CA ALA A 182 12.69 9.17 -15.52
C ALA A 182 11.70 10.33 -15.34
N GLY A 183 10.48 10.22 -15.89
CA GLY A 183 9.42 11.22 -15.78
C GLY A 183 8.64 11.19 -14.45
N GLN A 184 9.17 10.51 -13.43
CA GLN A 184 8.53 10.34 -12.11
C GLN A 184 7.11 9.73 -12.19
N VAL A 185 6.85 8.94 -13.23
CA VAL A 185 5.67 8.09 -13.41
C VAL A 185 5.97 6.74 -12.74
N ARG A 186 6.43 6.82 -11.48
CA ARG A 186 6.79 5.69 -10.61
C ARG A 186 5.64 5.32 -9.70
N THR A 187 4.96 6.35 -9.19
CA THR A 187 3.97 6.29 -8.14
C THR A 187 2.64 7.01 -8.55
N GLY A 188 1.53 6.66 -7.90
CA GLY A 188 0.23 7.32 -8.07
C GLY A 188 -0.57 6.95 -9.32
N LYS A 189 -1.22 7.91 -10.00
CA LYS A 189 -2.16 7.67 -11.13
C LYS A 189 -1.54 6.75 -12.19
N ALA A 190 -0.22 6.57 -12.18
CA ALA A 190 0.48 5.56 -12.94
C ALA A 190 1.40 4.65 -12.08
N SER A 191 0.85 3.91 -11.12
CA SER A 191 1.61 3.02 -10.28
C SER A 191 0.90 1.71 -10.01
N LYS A 192 1.70 0.71 -9.72
CA LYS A 192 1.40 -0.64 -10.16
C LYS A 192 0.63 -1.45 -9.20
N VAL A 193 -0.10 -2.32 -9.84
CA VAL A 193 -1.13 -3.08 -9.22
C VAL A 193 -0.69 -4.53 -9.22
N TRP A 194 -0.54 -5.10 -8.03
CA TRP A 194 -0.82 -6.52 -7.88
C TRP A 194 -2.29 -6.74 -8.20
N MET A 195 -2.57 -7.35 -9.36
CA MET A 195 -3.92 -7.57 -9.86
C MET A 195 -4.45 -8.89 -9.29
N LEU A 196 -5.35 -8.79 -8.31
CA LEU A 196 -6.02 -9.93 -7.70
C LEU A 196 -7.43 -10.07 -8.28
N PHE A 197 -7.72 -11.24 -8.85
CA PHE A 197 -9.05 -11.57 -9.33
C PHE A 197 -9.70 -12.55 -8.34
N CYS A 198 -10.85 -12.18 -7.79
CA CYS A 198 -11.58 -13.00 -6.83
C CYS A 198 -13.05 -13.18 -7.22
N SER A 199 -13.65 -14.29 -6.83
CA SER A 199 -15.07 -14.51 -7.09
C SER A 199 -15.94 -13.51 -6.30
N PRO A 200 -17.15 -13.18 -6.80
CA PRO A 200 -18.07 -12.28 -6.09
C PRO A 200 -18.41 -12.73 -4.66
N ALA A 201 -18.40 -14.04 -4.39
CA ALA A 201 -18.65 -14.59 -3.06
C ALA A 201 -17.55 -14.25 -2.04
N MET A 202 -16.30 -14.05 -2.49
CA MET A 202 -15.14 -13.82 -1.62
C MET A 202 -14.70 -12.35 -1.58
N VAL A 203 -15.29 -11.48 -2.42
CA VAL A 203 -14.77 -10.12 -2.63
C VAL A 203 -14.78 -9.28 -1.36
N ASN A 204 -15.83 -9.37 -0.54
CA ASN A 204 -15.92 -8.60 0.71
C ASN A 204 -14.84 -9.03 1.71
N GLU A 205 -14.65 -10.34 1.90
CA GLU A 205 -13.64 -10.89 2.82
C GLU A 205 -12.22 -10.50 2.40
N LEU A 206 -11.90 -10.68 1.12
CA LEU A 206 -10.58 -10.33 0.60
C LEU A 206 -10.34 -8.82 0.62
N TRP A 207 -11.37 -8.02 0.30
CA TRP A 207 -11.30 -6.57 0.38
C TRP A 207 -11.07 -6.08 1.80
N GLU A 208 -11.74 -6.67 2.80
CA GLU A 208 -11.51 -6.33 4.20
C GLU A 208 -10.06 -6.57 4.62
N LEU A 209 -9.48 -7.72 4.26
CA LEU A 209 -8.07 -8.02 4.54
C LEU A 209 -7.13 -7.00 3.89
N VAL A 210 -7.37 -6.67 2.62
CA VAL A 210 -6.57 -5.68 1.88
C VAL A 210 -6.73 -4.29 2.48
N ALA A 211 -7.95 -3.89 2.81
CA ALA A 211 -8.26 -2.57 3.37
C ALA A 211 -7.58 -2.38 4.73
N ARG A 212 -7.70 -3.36 5.64
CA ARG A 212 -7.04 -3.36 6.96
C ARG A 212 -5.52 -3.27 6.81
N ALA A 213 -4.94 -4.14 6.00
CA ALA A 213 -3.48 -4.16 5.83
C ALA A 213 -2.94 -2.90 5.12
N THR A 214 -3.72 -2.29 4.22
CA THR A 214 -3.36 -1.00 3.58
C THR A 214 -3.42 0.14 4.58
N ALA A 215 -4.50 0.26 5.35
CA ALA A 215 -4.67 1.30 6.37
C ALA A 215 -3.62 1.22 7.48
N ASN A 216 -3.10 0.01 7.77
CA ASN A 216 -2.08 -0.25 8.79
C ASN A 216 -0.64 -0.16 8.27
N ASN A 217 -0.40 0.35 7.06
CA ASN A 217 0.94 0.45 6.45
C ASN A 217 1.65 -0.92 6.26
N GLU A 218 0.89 -2.00 6.11
CA GLU A 218 1.45 -3.34 5.89
C GLU A 218 1.54 -3.68 4.40
N LEU A 219 0.60 -3.18 3.59
CA LEU A 219 0.66 -3.28 2.13
C LEU A 219 1.35 -2.05 1.54
N GLY A 220 0.99 -1.67 0.32
CA GLY A 220 1.58 -0.52 -0.35
C GLY A 220 0.87 0.79 -0.03
N ILE A 221 0.78 1.67 -1.02
CA ILE A 221 0.38 3.08 -0.83
C ILE A 221 -1.14 3.29 -0.88
N ALA A 222 -1.86 2.39 -1.54
CA ALA A 222 -3.30 2.43 -1.71
C ALA A 222 -3.81 1.07 -2.20
N ALA A 223 -5.12 0.88 -2.20
CA ALA A 223 -5.78 -0.19 -2.91
C ALA A 223 -7.11 0.28 -3.51
N LYS A 224 -7.58 -0.41 -4.55
CA LYS A 224 -8.94 -0.25 -5.10
C LYS A 224 -9.60 -1.58 -5.38
N VAL A 225 -10.92 -1.61 -5.38
CA VAL A 225 -11.71 -2.78 -5.76
C VAL A 225 -12.86 -2.39 -6.68
N ALA A 226 -13.10 -3.23 -7.68
CA ALA A 226 -14.21 -3.07 -8.60
C ALA A 226 -15.54 -3.29 -7.85
N PRO A 227 -16.51 -2.37 -7.92
CA PRO A 227 -17.86 -2.57 -7.41
C PRO A 227 -18.62 -3.61 -8.24
N ARG A 228 -19.87 -3.86 -7.87
CA ARG A 228 -20.79 -4.73 -8.62
C ARG A 228 -21.20 -4.08 -9.93
N SER A 229 -20.70 -4.59 -11.04
CA SER A 229 -21.20 -4.26 -12.38
C SER A 229 -22.53 -4.98 -12.64
N GLU A 230 -23.51 -4.25 -13.18
CA GLU A 230 -24.81 -4.80 -13.61
C GLU A 230 -24.70 -5.67 -14.88
N LEU A 231 -23.69 -5.42 -15.71
CA LEU A 231 -23.43 -6.10 -16.97
C LEU A 231 -22.61 -7.39 -16.79
N ASP A 232 -22.04 -7.59 -15.60
CA ASP A 232 -21.27 -8.77 -15.29
C ASP A 232 -22.20 -9.89 -14.85
N ASP A 233 -22.08 -11.05 -15.51
CA ASP A 233 -22.65 -12.28 -14.97
C ASP A 233 -22.14 -12.49 -13.54
N SER A 234 -23.00 -13.04 -12.68
CA SER A 234 -22.68 -13.34 -11.26
C SER A 234 -21.43 -14.24 -11.04
N THR A 235 -20.84 -14.73 -12.13
CA THR A 235 -19.65 -15.57 -12.18
C THR A 235 -18.36 -14.81 -12.46
N ARG A 236 -18.43 -13.56 -12.94
CA ARG A 236 -17.24 -12.79 -13.30
C ARG A 236 -16.46 -12.38 -12.06
N ASP A 237 -15.15 -12.60 -12.10
CA ASP A 237 -14.27 -12.20 -11.02
C ASP A 237 -14.25 -10.68 -10.84
N ARG A 238 -14.19 -10.26 -9.58
CA ARG A 238 -13.94 -8.88 -9.15
C ARG A 238 -12.43 -8.63 -9.12
N LEU A 239 -12.02 -7.47 -9.62
CA LEU A 239 -10.62 -7.05 -9.59
C LEU A 239 -10.35 -6.23 -8.31
N ILE A 240 -9.36 -6.67 -7.55
CA ILE A 240 -8.73 -5.91 -6.47
C ILE A 240 -7.33 -5.52 -6.93
N CYS A 241 -6.98 -4.27 -6.69
CA CYS A 241 -5.72 -3.67 -7.07
C CYS A 241 -4.98 -3.19 -5.83
N ILE A 242 -3.72 -3.62 -5.63
CA ILE A 242 -2.88 -3.15 -4.52
C ILE A 242 -1.68 -2.41 -5.09
N TYR A 243 -1.54 -1.14 -4.72
CA TYR A 243 -0.56 -0.21 -5.28
C TYR A 243 0.73 -0.21 -4.49
N THR A 244 1.88 -0.42 -5.12
CA THR A 244 3.20 -0.19 -4.49
C THR A 244 3.69 1.23 -4.73
N SER A 245 4.77 1.62 -4.05
CA SER A 245 5.35 2.95 -4.22
C SER A 245 6.07 3.06 -5.57
N ASP A 246 7.21 2.39 -5.70
CA ASP A 246 7.97 2.26 -6.93
C ASP A 246 7.87 0.82 -7.41
N PHE A 247 8.18 0.66 -8.67
CA PHE A 247 8.08 -0.56 -9.42
C PHE A 247 9.37 -1.14 -9.90
N MET A 248 10.39 -0.29 -9.97
CA MET A 248 11.76 -0.74 -10.09
C MET A 248 12.30 -1.12 -8.70
N ASP A 249 11.65 -0.68 -7.62
CA ASP A 249 11.90 -1.17 -6.27
C ASP A 249 11.35 -2.59 -6.08
N LYS A 250 12.14 -3.56 -6.52
CA LYS A 250 11.84 -4.98 -6.33
C LYS A 250 11.71 -5.37 -4.87
N ALA A 251 12.34 -4.65 -3.93
CA ALA A 251 12.27 -4.97 -2.52
C ALA A 251 10.87 -4.61 -1.97
N ASP A 252 10.34 -3.43 -2.28
CA ASP A 252 8.97 -3.05 -1.91
C ASP A 252 7.93 -3.96 -2.59
N VAL A 253 8.11 -4.25 -3.88
CA VAL A 253 7.22 -5.16 -4.63
C VAL A 253 7.17 -6.55 -4.00
N ALA A 254 8.33 -7.10 -3.65
CA ALA A 254 8.44 -8.40 -2.99
C ALA A 254 7.86 -8.37 -1.57
N ARG A 255 8.13 -7.31 -0.80
CA ARG A 255 7.60 -7.10 0.55
C ARG A 255 6.07 -7.11 0.56
N VAL A 256 5.45 -6.36 -0.35
CA VAL A 256 3.98 -6.32 -0.48
C VAL A 256 3.45 -7.70 -0.87
N LEU A 257 4.04 -8.38 -1.85
CA LEU A 257 3.62 -9.73 -2.22
C LEU A 257 3.76 -10.74 -1.07
N GLN A 258 4.85 -10.67 -0.32
CA GLN A 258 5.08 -11.53 0.84
C GLN A 258 4.00 -11.32 1.90
N ARG A 259 3.66 -10.05 2.20
CA ARG A 259 2.54 -9.75 3.10
C ARG A 259 1.20 -10.26 2.55
N MET A 260 0.95 -10.16 1.25
CA MET A 260 -0.22 -10.74 0.60
C MET A 260 -0.28 -12.28 0.75
N LYS A 261 0.86 -12.98 0.71
CA LYS A 261 0.93 -14.43 0.95
C LYS A 261 0.61 -14.77 2.41
N GLU A 262 1.14 -14.00 3.36
CA GLU A 262 0.86 -14.18 4.79
C GLU A 262 -0.62 -13.98 5.14
N LEU A 263 -1.27 -13.01 4.50
CA LEU A 263 -2.71 -12.75 4.60
C LEU A 263 -3.56 -13.78 3.83
N LYS A 264 -2.94 -14.76 3.15
CA LYS A 264 -3.60 -15.79 2.33
C LYS A 264 -4.49 -15.24 1.20
N ILE A 265 -4.22 -14.01 0.77
CA ILE A 265 -4.90 -13.38 -0.37
C ILE A 265 -4.17 -13.69 -1.69
N ALA A 266 -2.89 -14.08 -1.63
CA ALA A 266 -2.09 -14.60 -2.75
C ALA A 266 -1.27 -15.84 -2.31
N GLY A 267 -0.58 -16.49 -3.27
CA GLY A 267 0.33 -17.61 -2.99
C GLY A 267 -0.29 -19.00 -3.17
N THR A 268 0.20 -19.97 -2.40
CA THR A 268 -0.14 -21.40 -2.55
C THR A 268 -1.64 -21.64 -2.46
N GLY A 269 -2.20 -22.35 -3.44
CA GLY A 269 -3.64 -22.64 -3.51
C GLY A 269 -4.49 -21.48 -4.05
N ARG A 270 -3.88 -20.35 -4.43
CA ARG A 270 -4.55 -19.23 -5.12
C ARG A 270 -4.10 -19.16 -6.58
N ARG A 271 -4.88 -18.46 -7.40
CA ARG A 271 -4.50 -18.17 -8.79
C ARG A 271 -3.25 -17.29 -8.82
N LYS A 272 -2.43 -17.51 -9.86
CA LYS A 272 -1.28 -16.67 -10.16
C LYS A 272 -1.74 -15.22 -10.38
N ILE A 273 -1.09 -14.28 -9.69
CA ILE A 273 -1.35 -12.85 -9.85
C ILE A 273 -0.19 -12.18 -10.60
N TYR A 274 -0.51 -11.07 -11.25
CA TYR A 274 0.41 -10.35 -12.11
C TYR A 274 0.57 -8.92 -11.61
N TYR A 275 1.77 -8.38 -11.81
CA TYR A 275 2.11 -7.01 -11.47
C TYR A 275 2.22 -6.19 -12.76
N LYS A 276 1.25 -5.29 -12.98
CA LYS A 276 1.12 -4.50 -14.21
C LYS A 276 1.55 -3.05 -14.01
N PRO A 277 2.51 -2.54 -14.81
CA PRO A 277 2.77 -1.11 -14.97
C PRO A 277 1.57 -0.32 -15.47
N ASP A 278 1.17 0.74 -14.77
CA ASP A 278 0.13 1.62 -15.30
C ASP A 278 0.57 2.36 -16.55
N ILE A 279 1.87 2.64 -16.74
CA ILE A 279 2.35 3.16 -18.03
C ILE A 279 1.98 2.21 -19.18
N PHE A 280 1.90 0.90 -18.93
CA PHE A 280 1.38 -0.03 -19.93
C PHE A 280 -0.12 0.20 -20.17
N THR A 281 -0.92 0.47 -19.14
CA THR A 281 -2.32 0.89 -19.31
C THR A 281 -2.42 2.18 -20.13
N TYR A 282 -1.66 3.23 -19.81
CA TYR A 282 -1.67 4.50 -20.54
C TYR A 282 -1.18 4.40 -21.99
N ALA A 283 -0.19 3.53 -22.24
CA ALA A 283 0.32 3.27 -23.57
C ALA A 283 -0.56 2.30 -24.38
N GLY A 284 -1.65 1.77 -23.81
CA GLY A 284 -2.54 0.81 -24.48
C GLY A 284 -1.99 -0.63 -24.54
N ILE A 285 -0.98 -0.94 -23.73
CA ILE A 285 -0.42 -2.28 -23.57
C ILE A 285 -1.31 -3.07 -22.59
N ALA A 286 -2.26 -3.82 -23.16
CA ALA A 286 -3.11 -4.77 -22.46
C ALA A 286 -2.82 -6.21 -22.91
N GLY A 287 -3.50 -7.19 -22.32
CA GLY A 287 -3.45 -8.58 -22.81
C GLY A 287 -3.90 -8.63 -24.27
N GLY A 288 -3.14 -9.33 -25.12
CA GLY A 288 -3.45 -9.44 -26.55
C GLY A 288 -3.15 -8.17 -27.38
N ASN A 289 -2.34 -7.24 -26.86
CA ASN A 289 -1.93 -6.05 -27.62
C ASN A 289 -1.23 -6.42 -28.96
N PRO A 290 -1.32 -5.56 -29.99
CA PRO A 290 -0.82 -5.85 -31.34
C PRO A 290 0.71 -6.02 -31.43
N TRP A 291 1.45 -5.58 -30.41
CA TRP A 291 2.91 -5.69 -30.35
C TRP A 291 3.40 -7.01 -29.74
N GLU A 292 2.48 -7.82 -29.20
CA GLU A 292 2.78 -9.02 -28.41
C GLU A 292 3.70 -8.73 -27.21
N LEU A 293 3.60 -7.52 -26.63
CA LEU A 293 4.31 -7.15 -25.41
C LEU A 293 3.64 -7.81 -24.20
N ALA A 294 4.44 -8.23 -23.22
CA ALA A 294 3.90 -8.66 -21.94
C ALA A 294 3.23 -7.47 -21.23
N ALA A 295 1.96 -7.63 -20.84
CA ALA A 295 1.22 -6.59 -20.14
C ALA A 295 1.53 -6.52 -18.63
N SER A 296 2.50 -7.30 -18.15
CA SER A 296 2.93 -7.38 -16.76
C SER A 296 4.45 -7.57 -16.70
N ILE A 297 5.08 -7.06 -15.64
CA ILE A 297 6.54 -7.12 -15.47
C ILE A 297 7.00 -8.09 -14.40
N TYR A 298 6.12 -8.45 -13.46
CA TYR A 298 6.35 -9.51 -12.47
C TYR A 298 5.11 -10.38 -12.31
N ASN A 299 5.30 -11.54 -11.68
CA ASN A 299 4.22 -12.40 -11.25
C ASN A 299 4.49 -13.03 -9.88
N SER A 300 3.47 -13.59 -9.24
CA SER A 300 3.55 -14.11 -7.87
C SER A 300 4.53 -15.25 -7.62
N ASN A 301 5.09 -15.87 -8.66
CA ASN A 301 6.04 -16.96 -8.55
C ASN A 301 7.50 -16.49 -8.65
N GLU A 302 7.74 -15.21 -8.94
CA GLU A 302 9.08 -14.64 -9.10
C GLU A 302 9.76 -14.25 -7.78
N PHE A 303 9.00 -14.24 -6.68
CA PHE A 303 9.45 -13.90 -5.33
C PHE A 303 8.98 -14.96 -4.33
#